data_AF-A0A7R9AI17-F1
#
_entry.id   AF-A0A7R9AI17-F1
#
_cell.length_a   1.000
_cell.length_b   1.000
_cell.length_c   1.000
_cell.angle_alpha   90.00
_cell.angle_beta   90.00
_cell.angle_gamma   90.00
#
_symmetry.space_group_name_H-M   'P 1'
#
loop_
_entity.id
_entity.type
_entity.pdbx_description
1 polymer ?
#
loop_
_entity_poly.entity_id
_entity_poly.type
_entity_poly.pdbx_seq_one_letter_code
_entity_poly.pdbx_strand_id
1 'polypeptide(L)'
;MTFFSFIRGYYPKGGGEIQVDVKPSKGFQGVDLTEPGSVSSIRGRAFVAGVLPIKMAHQMADAAELELKNSLALSSTSIEIKRYKEKPSDAFGNGSGINIWAETTTGCILGSSGLGKRQIQPADVGRKAAQDLVAAIQGPSCVDSYAQDQASCRDYIEI
;
A
#
# COMPACT_ATOMS: atom_id res chain seq x y z
N MET A 1 9.09 2.47 -21.74
CA MET A 1 9.80 1.43 -20.98
C MET A 1 10.52 2.17 -19.87
N THR A 2 10.01 2.02 -18.65
CA THR A 2 10.54 2.67 -17.46
C THR A 2 11.43 1.63 -16.78
N PHE A 3 12.72 1.94 -16.62
CA PHE A 3 13.61 1.12 -15.83
C PHE A 3 13.54 1.59 -14.38
N PHE A 4 13.35 0.65 -13.45
CA PHE A 4 13.42 0.89 -12.02
C PHE A 4 14.51 -0.03 -11.46
N SER A 5 15.63 0.57 -11.05
CA SER A 5 16.52 -0.07 -10.09
C SER A 5 16.30 0.63 -8.76
N PHE A 6 16.05 -0.14 -7.70
CA PHE A 6 15.94 0.44 -6.36
C PHE A 6 16.51 -0.49 -5.30
N ILE A 7 17.15 0.11 -4.30
CA ILE A 7 17.55 -0.50 -3.04
C ILE A 7 16.71 0.15 -1.95
N ARG A 8 16.05 -0.65 -1.11
CA ARG A 8 15.26 -0.10 0.00
C ARG A 8 16.17 0.31 1.15
N GLY A 9 16.00 1.52 1.67
CA GLY A 9 16.71 1.99 2.87
C GLY A 9 15.77 2.13 4.05
N TYR A 10 16.08 1.46 5.17
CA TYR A 10 15.25 1.51 6.37
C TYR A 10 15.85 2.39 7.47
N TYR A 11 15.00 3.21 8.09
CA TYR A 11 15.35 4.02 9.26
C TYR A 11 15.91 3.15 10.41
N PRO A 12 16.91 3.60 11.19
CA PRO A 12 17.54 4.93 11.14
C PRO A 12 18.68 5.06 10.13
N LYS A 13 19.15 3.95 9.57
CA LYS A 13 20.34 3.95 8.70
C LYS A 13 20.07 4.57 7.32
N GLY A 14 18.84 4.45 6.82
CA GLY A 14 18.49 4.94 5.49
C GLY A 14 19.24 4.17 4.40
N GLY A 15 19.89 4.87 3.47
CA GLY A 15 20.72 4.25 2.42
C GLY A 15 19.93 3.62 1.28
N GLY A 16 18.69 4.07 1.07
CA GLY A 16 17.89 3.65 -0.06
C GLY A 16 18.32 4.38 -1.33
N GLU A 17 18.20 3.70 -2.46
CA GLU A 17 18.52 4.25 -3.78
C GLU A 17 17.35 3.97 -4.71
N ILE A 18 16.98 4.94 -5.54
CA ILE A 18 15.97 4.75 -6.58
C ILE A 18 16.41 5.51 -7.83
N GLN A 19 16.44 4.81 -8.96
CA GLN A 19 16.58 5.44 -10.27
C GLN A 19 15.22 5.45 -10.96
N VAL A 20 14.79 6.65 -11.39
CA VAL A 20 13.51 6.85 -12.09
C VAL A 20 13.77 7.58 -13.40
N ASP A 21 13.49 6.90 -14.51
CA ASP A 21 13.50 7.51 -15.84
C ASP A 21 12.08 7.88 -16.26
N VAL A 22 11.72 9.16 -16.17
CA VAL A 22 10.42 9.67 -16.58
C VAL A 22 10.50 10.26 -17.98
N LYS A 23 9.68 9.75 -18.91
CA LYS A 23 9.50 10.39 -20.21
C LYS A 23 8.45 11.50 -20.09
N PRO A 24 8.73 12.73 -20.53
CA PRO A 24 7.74 13.81 -20.53
C PRO A 24 6.49 13.41 -21.30
N SER A 25 5.31 13.67 -20.73
CA SER A 25 4.04 13.50 -21.42
C SER A 25 3.80 14.68 -22.38
N LYS A 26 3.06 14.46 -23.48
CA LYS A 26 2.67 15.51 -24.43
C LYS A 26 1.43 16.31 -23.98
N GLY A 27 0.89 15.99 -22.80
CA GLY A 27 -0.36 16.53 -22.25
C GLY A 27 -0.99 15.53 -21.28
N PHE A 28 -1.69 16.02 -20.28
CA PHE A 28 -2.42 15.18 -19.32
C PHE A 28 -3.90 15.13 -19.71
N GLN A 29 -4.48 13.94 -19.72
CA GLN A 29 -5.93 13.78 -19.79
C GLN A 29 -6.44 13.66 -18.35
N GLY A 30 -7.41 14.50 -18.00
CA GLY A 30 -8.11 14.38 -16.73
C GLY A 30 -8.81 13.03 -16.59
N VAL A 31 -9.00 12.58 -15.36
CA VAL A 31 -9.75 11.36 -15.05
C VAL A 31 -10.97 11.74 -14.23
N ASP A 32 -12.14 11.20 -14.61
CA ASP A 32 -13.38 11.40 -13.89
C ASP A 32 -13.63 10.19 -12.98
N LEU A 33 -13.26 10.34 -11.71
CA LEU A 33 -13.46 9.33 -10.67
C LEU A 33 -14.65 9.75 -9.79
N THR A 34 -15.86 9.54 -10.29
CA THR A 34 -17.10 9.95 -9.61
C THR A 34 -17.77 8.82 -8.83
N GLU A 35 -17.50 7.56 -9.20
CA GLU A 35 -18.10 6.38 -8.60
C GLU A 35 -17.03 5.43 -8.03
N PRO A 36 -17.00 5.18 -6.71
CA PRO A 36 -15.99 4.32 -6.11
C PRO A 36 -16.15 2.84 -6.50
N GLY A 37 -17.36 2.43 -6.92
CA GLY A 37 -17.67 1.05 -7.28
C GLY A 37 -17.67 0.10 -6.08
N SER A 38 -17.57 -1.19 -6.36
CA SER A 38 -17.44 -2.24 -5.35
C SER A 38 -16.04 -2.86 -5.39
N VAL A 39 -15.55 -3.36 -4.26
CA VAL A 39 -14.24 -4.01 -4.19
C VAL A 39 -14.27 -5.32 -4.98
N SER A 40 -13.35 -5.46 -5.92
CA SER A 40 -13.19 -6.65 -6.78
C SER A 40 -12.10 -7.59 -6.25
N SER A 41 -11.00 -7.04 -5.71
CA SER A 41 -9.94 -7.81 -5.09
C SER A 41 -9.13 -6.97 -4.10
N ILE A 42 -8.47 -7.65 -3.17
CA ILE A 42 -7.50 -7.06 -2.26
C ILE A 42 -6.16 -7.76 -2.46
N ARG A 43 -5.12 -6.95 -2.59
CA ARG A 43 -3.75 -7.42 -2.75
C ARG A 43 -2.85 -6.77 -1.71
N GLY A 44 -1.70 -7.39 -1.47
CA GLY A 44 -0.76 -6.86 -0.51
C GLY A 44 0.62 -7.47 -0.58
N ARG A 45 1.52 -6.82 0.17
CA ARG A 45 2.91 -7.20 0.34
C ARG A 45 3.31 -6.94 1.79
N ALA A 46 3.58 -8.00 2.54
CA ALA A 46 4.19 -7.97 3.87
C ALA A 46 5.66 -8.38 3.76
N PHE A 47 6.56 -7.57 4.32
CA PHE A 47 7.99 -7.73 4.11
C PHE A 47 8.79 -7.55 5.41
N VAL A 48 9.98 -8.15 5.42
CA VAL A 48 11.05 -7.88 6.38
C VAL A 48 12.38 -7.72 5.67
N ALA A 49 13.33 -7.03 6.28
CA ALA A 49 14.68 -6.81 5.78
C ALA A 49 15.72 -6.92 6.90
N GLY A 50 16.96 -7.19 6.49
CA GLY A 50 18.10 -7.31 7.40
C GLY A 50 17.98 -8.52 8.34
N VAL A 51 18.25 -8.32 9.63
CA VAL A 51 18.27 -9.41 10.61
C VAL A 51 16.89 -9.86 11.08
N LEU A 52 15.83 -9.16 10.68
CA LEU A 52 14.48 -9.45 11.15
C LEU A 52 13.98 -10.81 10.62
N PRO A 53 13.30 -11.61 11.47
CA PRO A 53 12.80 -12.93 11.07
C PRO A 53 11.57 -12.79 10.16
N ILE A 54 11.49 -13.66 9.14
CA ILE A 54 10.36 -13.70 8.19
C ILE A 54 9.01 -13.88 8.88
N LYS A 55 8.99 -14.52 10.07
CA LYS A 55 7.79 -14.67 10.90
C LYS A 55 7.06 -13.35 11.17
N MET A 56 7.75 -12.22 11.24
CA MET A 56 7.08 -10.91 11.41
C MET A 56 6.23 -10.54 10.19
N ALA A 57 6.68 -10.85 8.96
CA ALA A 57 5.89 -10.64 7.75
C ALA A 57 4.64 -11.54 7.73
N HIS A 58 4.77 -12.80 8.16
CA HIS A 58 3.63 -13.69 8.33
C HIS A 58 2.64 -13.13 9.35
N GLN A 59 3.10 -12.73 10.53
CA GLN A 59 2.24 -12.15 11.58
C GLN A 59 1.48 -10.90 11.10
N MET A 60 2.13 -10.01 10.33
CA MET A 60 1.46 -8.85 9.72
C MET A 60 0.39 -9.29 8.72
N ALA A 61 0.74 -10.18 7.79
CA ALA A 61 -0.18 -10.63 6.74
C ALA A 61 -1.37 -11.41 7.31
N ASP A 62 -1.12 -12.32 8.26
CA ASP A 62 -2.16 -13.17 8.86
C ASP A 62 -3.15 -12.32 9.68
N ALA A 63 -2.65 -11.33 10.43
CA ALA A 63 -3.50 -10.39 11.17
C ALA A 63 -4.31 -9.49 10.23
N ALA A 64 -3.72 -9.01 9.13
CA ALA A 64 -4.41 -8.22 8.13
C ALA A 64 -5.50 -9.05 7.41
N GLU A 65 -5.17 -10.26 6.96
CA GLU A 65 -6.12 -11.18 6.31
C GLU A 65 -7.30 -11.52 7.23
N LEU A 66 -7.06 -11.76 8.53
CA LEU A 66 -8.11 -12.02 9.51
C LEU A 66 -9.04 -10.81 9.66
N GLU A 67 -8.47 -9.62 9.84
CA GLU A 67 -9.23 -8.38 10.00
C GLU A 67 -10.09 -8.08 8.75
N LEU A 68 -9.53 -8.24 7.55
CA LEU A 68 -10.24 -8.03 6.29
C LEU A 68 -11.37 -9.04 6.11
N LYS A 69 -11.15 -10.32 6.42
CA LYS A 69 -12.18 -11.37 6.34
C LYS A 69 -13.34 -11.16 7.31
N ASN A 70 -13.07 -10.55 8.47
CA ASN A 70 -14.09 -10.24 9.46
C ASN A 70 -14.96 -9.05 9.06
N SER A 71 -14.55 -8.25 8.07
CA SER A 71 -15.37 -7.16 7.54
C SER A 71 -16.47 -7.73 6.64
N LEU A 72 -17.73 -7.51 7.02
CA LEU A 72 -18.90 -7.97 6.24
C LEU A 72 -18.85 -7.50 4.77
N ALA A 73 -18.33 -6.29 4.54
CA ALA A 73 -18.19 -5.69 3.22
C ALA A 73 -17.22 -6.46 2.29
N LEU A 74 -16.35 -7.30 2.84
CA LEU A 74 -15.26 -7.97 2.12
C LEU A 74 -15.34 -9.50 2.19
N SER A 75 -16.40 -10.05 2.77
CA SER A 75 -16.55 -11.48 3.04
C SER A 75 -16.42 -12.39 1.80
N SER A 76 -16.73 -11.89 0.61
CA SER A 76 -16.61 -12.60 -0.68
C SER A 76 -15.43 -12.14 -1.53
N THR A 77 -14.58 -11.24 -1.02
CA THR A 77 -13.47 -10.65 -1.78
C THR A 77 -12.23 -11.53 -1.72
N SER A 78 -11.57 -11.71 -2.88
CA SER A 78 -10.26 -12.41 -2.92
C SER A 78 -9.18 -11.55 -2.26
N ILE A 79 -8.43 -12.14 -1.33
CA ILE A 79 -7.35 -11.46 -0.60
C ILE A 79 -6.03 -12.21 -0.85
N GLU A 80 -5.05 -11.52 -1.45
CA GLU A 80 -3.71 -12.06 -1.72
C GLU A 80 -2.62 -11.16 -1.13
N ILE A 81 -2.05 -11.54 0.02
CA ILE A 81 -0.92 -10.82 0.63
C ILE A 81 0.37 -11.63 0.48
N LYS A 82 1.29 -11.15 -0.37
CA LYS A 82 2.61 -11.76 -0.56
C LYS A 82 3.49 -11.51 0.66
N ARG A 83 4.13 -12.57 1.16
CA ARG A 83 4.99 -12.54 2.36
C ARG A 83 6.42 -12.82 1.92
N TYR A 84 7.37 -11.94 2.23
CA TYR A 84 8.75 -12.14 1.78
C TYR A 84 9.80 -11.44 2.66
N LYS A 85 11.05 -11.88 2.52
CA LYS A 85 12.22 -11.23 3.11
C LYS A 85 13.04 -10.63 1.99
N GLU A 86 13.33 -9.34 2.08
CA GLU A 86 14.22 -8.65 1.15
C GLU A 86 15.60 -9.33 1.17
N LYS A 87 16.18 -9.53 -0.03
CA LYS A 87 17.55 -10.05 -0.11
C LYS A 87 18.51 -8.97 0.38
N PRO A 88 19.71 -9.35 0.86
CA PRO A 88 20.73 -8.37 1.25
C PRO A 88 21.13 -7.39 0.12
N SER A 89 20.99 -7.79 -1.15
CA SER A 89 21.22 -6.93 -2.31
C SER A 89 20.13 -5.89 -2.55
N ASP A 90 18.93 -6.11 -2.01
CA ASP A 90 17.71 -5.36 -2.36
C ASP A 90 17.34 -4.37 -1.25
N ALA A 91 18.01 -4.43 -0.09
CA ALA A 91 17.73 -3.57 1.05
C ALA A 91 18.94 -3.33 1.97
N PHE A 92 19.06 -2.09 2.44
CA PHE A 92 19.98 -1.68 3.48
C PHE A 92 19.26 -1.39 4.81
N GLY A 93 19.79 -1.94 5.90
CA GLY A 93 19.23 -1.78 7.25
C GLY A 93 18.18 -2.84 7.61
N ASN A 94 17.55 -2.64 8.77
CA ASN A 94 16.50 -3.51 9.28
C ASN A 94 15.16 -2.80 9.15
N GLY A 95 14.18 -3.46 8.55
CA GLY A 95 12.86 -2.89 8.39
C GLY A 95 11.81 -3.98 8.20
N SER A 96 10.58 -3.67 8.58
CA SER A 96 9.43 -4.53 8.34
C SER A 96 8.23 -3.66 8.06
N GLY A 97 7.30 -4.15 7.26
CA GLY A 97 6.07 -3.45 7.01
C GLY A 97 5.12 -4.26 6.15
N ILE A 98 3.97 -3.66 5.91
CA ILE A 98 2.92 -4.21 5.08
C ILE A 98 2.31 -3.08 4.26
N ASN A 99 2.09 -3.34 2.97
CA ASN A 99 1.32 -2.49 2.07
C ASN A 99 0.17 -3.33 1.54
N ILE A 100 -1.05 -2.84 1.66
CA ILE A 100 -2.26 -3.49 1.13
C ILE A 100 -3.07 -2.50 0.31
N TRP A 101 -3.76 -2.97 -0.71
CA TRP A 101 -4.62 -2.13 -1.53
C TRP A 101 -5.84 -2.93 -2.03
N ALA A 102 -6.94 -2.21 -2.20
CA ALA A 102 -8.16 -2.72 -2.81
C ALA A 102 -8.30 -2.18 -4.23
N GLU A 103 -8.71 -3.05 -5.15
CA GLU A 103 -9.02 -2.72 -6.55
C GLU A 103 -10.55 -2.77 -6.72
N THR A 104 -11.17 -1.71 -7.24
CA THR A 104 -12.63 -1.65 -7.42
C THR A 104 -13.06 -1.93 -8.85
N THR A 105 -14.35 -2.24 -9.03
CA THR A 105 -14.97 -2.50 -10.35
C THR A 105 -14.94 -1.29 -11.28
N THR A 106 -14.80 -0.07 -10.75
CA THR A 106 -14.67 1.18 -11.51
C THR A 106 -13.22 1.58 -11.76
N GLY A 107 -12.25 0.75 -11.32
CA GLY A 107 -10.82 1.00 -11.51
C GLY A 107 -10.19 1.87 -10.43
N CYS A 108 -10.89 2.17 -9.33
CA CYS A 108 -10.30 2.87 -8.19
C CYS A 108 -9.32 1.94 -7.45
N ILE A 109 -8.24 2.52 -6.92
CA ILE A 109 -7.27 1.83 -6.07
C ILE A 109 -7.21 2.57 -4.74
N LEU A 110 -7.53 1.86 -3.65
CA LEU A 110 -7.49 2.40 -2.29
C LEU A 110 -6.38 1.70 -1.52
N GLY A 111 -5.40 2.46 -1.04
CA GLY A 111 -4.21 1.92 -0.36
C GLY A 111 -4.21 2.12 1.15
N SER A 112 -3.53 1.23 1.87
CA SER A 112 -3.12 1.41 3.25
C SER A 112 -1.77 0.74 3.51
N SER A 113 -1.04 1.22 4.50
CA SER A 113 0.25 0.65 4.87
C SER A 113 0.51 0.71 6.36
N GLY A 114 1.44 -0.12 6.82
CA GLY A 114 1.94 -0.13 8.19
C GLY A 114 3.43 -0.42 8.22
N LEU A 115 4.18 0.38 8.97
CA LEU A 115 5.60 0.16 9.23
C LEU A 115 5.81 -0.42 10.62
N GLY A 116 6.63 -1.47 10.71
CA GLY A 116 7.04 -2.03 11.97
C GLY A 116 7.91 -1.05 12.77
N LYS A 117 7.65 -0.98 14.07
CA LYS A 117 8.40 -0.15 15.01
C LYS A 117 8.80 -1.00 16.20
N ARG A 118 9.86 -0.56 16.91
CA ARG A 118 10.22 -1.17 18.20
C ARG A 118 9.01 -1.09 19.14
N GLN A 119 8.80 -2.15 19.94
CA GLN A 119 7.72 -2.26 20.93
C GLN A 119 6.30 -2.45 20.38
N ILE A 120 6.10 -2.45 19.06
CA ILE A 120 4.80 -2.78 18.46
C ILE A 120 4.85 -4.22 17.94
N GLN A 121 3.83 -5.02 18.24
CA GLN A 121 3.75 -6.38 17.72
C GLN A 121 3.46 -6.33 16.21
N PRO A 122 4.11 -7.19 15.39
CA PRO A 122 3.86 -7.23 13.95
C PRO A 122 2.38 -7.46 13.61
N ALA A 123 1.67 -8.26 14.40
CA ALA A 123 0.23 -8.48 14.20
C ALA A 123 -0.59 -7.19 14.33
N ASP A 124 -0.24 -6.30 15.26
CA ASP A 124 -0.94 -5.02 15.44
C ASP A 124 -0.71 -4.08 14.25
N VAL A 125 0.50 -4.10 13.67
CA VAL A 125 0.81 -3.35 12.44
C VAL A 125 -0.07 -3.83 11.29
N GLY A 126 -0.19 -5.15 11.10
CA GLY A 126 -1.04 -5.76 10.08
C GLY A 126 -2.52 -5.42 10.28
N ARG A 127 -3.01 -5.58 11.51
CA ARG A 127 -4.39 -5.26 11.88
C ARG A 127 -4.72 -3.80 11.61
N LYS A 128 -3.85 -2.88 12.04
CA LYS A 128 -4.07 -1.44 11.85
C LYS A 128 -4.12 -1.08 10.37
N ALA A 129 -3.20 -1.60 9.56
CA ALA A 129 -3.22 -1.37 8.12
C ALA A 129 -4.55 -1.85 7.49
N ALA A 130 -5.04 -3.04 7.87
CA ALA A 130 -6.33 -3.56 7.42
C ALA A 130 -7.52 -2.70 7.86
N GLN A 131 -7.54 -2.24 9.11
CA GLN A 131 -8.58 -1.34 9.61
C GLN A 131 -8.63 -0.03 8.83
N ASP A 132 -7.45 0.54 8.53
CA ASP A 132 -7.36 1.77 7.75
C ASP A 132 -7.83 1.56 6.30
N LEU A 133 -7.53 0.40 5.70
CA LEU A 133 -8.07 0.05 4.38
C LEU A 133 -9.59 -0.12 4.40
N VAL A 134 -10.14 -0.78 5.42
CA VAL A 134 -11.60 -0.93 5.58
C VAL A 134 -12.27 0.43 5.73
N ALA A 135 -11.69 1.34 6.51
CA ALA A 135 -12.19 2.70 6.66
C ALA A 135 -12.17 3.46 5.33
N ALA A 136 -11.12 3.30 4.52
CA ALA A 136 -11.05 3.90 3.19
C ALA A 136 -12.13 3.35 2.24
N ILE A 137 -12.36 2.03 2.25
CA ILE A 137 -13.38 1.35 1.42
C ILE A 137 -14.80 1.76 1.80
N GLN A 138 -15.07 1.96 3.10
CA GLN A 138 -16.39 2.36 3.58
C GLN A 138 -16.69 3.85 3.35
N GLY A 139 -15.66 4.65 3.07
CA GLY A 139 -15.82 6.05 2.69
C GLY A 139 -16.41 6.20 1.29
N PRO A 140 -17.06 7.35 0.98
CA PRO A 140 -17.62 7.61 -0.34
C PRO A 140 -16.57 8.02 -1.38
N SER A 141 -15.27 7.89 -1.09
CA SER A 141 -14.19 8.45 -1.90
C SER A 141 -13.65 7.45 -2.91
N CYS A 142 -13.30 7.95 -4.10
CA CYS A 142 -12.64 7.19 -5.16
C CYS A 142 -11.11 7.12 -5.00
N VAL A 143 -10.55 7.85 -4.03
CA VAL A 143 -9.13 7.95 -3.73
C VAL A 143 -8.90 7.83 -2.22
N ASP A 144 -7.80 7.20 -1.81
CA ASP A 144 -7.46 7.15 -0.39
C ASP A 144 -7.00 8.52 0.14
N SER A 145 -7.02 8.68 1.46
CA SER A 145 -6.73 9.95 2.14
C SER A 145 -5.36 10.53 1.83
N TYR A 146 -4.40 9.74 1.36
CA TYR A 146 -3.04 10.17 1.04
C TYR A 146 -2.82 10.40 -0.45
N ALA A 147 -3.73 9.96 -1.32
CA ALA A 147 -3.65 10.17 -2.77
C ALA A 147 -4.38 11.45 -3.23
N GLN A 148 -5.26 12.02 -2.38
CA GLN A 148 -6.13 13.14 -2.78
C GLN A 148 -5.36 14.39 -3.20
N ASP A 149 -4.27 14.71 -2.50
CA ASP A 149 -3.43 15.88 -2.79
C ASP A 149 -2.72 15.76 -4.15
N GLN A 150 -2.36 14.55 -4.56
CA GLN A 150 -1.71 14.26 -5.84
C GLN A 150 -2.69 14.25 -7.03
N ALA A 151 -3.98 13.96 -6.78
CA ALA A 151 -5.00 13.89 -7.81
C ALA A 151 -5.77 15.22 -8.00
N SER A 152 -5.77 16.09 -6.99
CA SER A 152 -6.47 17.37 -7.07
C SER A 152 -5.73 18.34 -7.99
N CYS A 153 -6.25 18.55 -9.20
CA CYS A 153 -5.87 19.69 -10.03
C CYS A 153 -6.92 20.78 -9.84
N ARG A 154 -6.54 21.90 -9.18
CA ARG A 154 -7.36 23.10 -9.20
C ARG A 154 -7.21 23.72 -10.58
N ASP A 155 -8.20 23.56 -11.42
CA ASP A 155 -8.35 24.45 -12.58
C ASP A 155 -8.56 25.86 -12.03
N TYR A 156 -7.54 26.72 -12.15
CA TYR A 156 -7.78 28.15 -12.16
C TYR A 156 -8.56 28.44 -13.44
N ILE A 157 -9.89 28.32 -13.34
CA ILE A 157 -10.80 28.96 -14.29
C ILE A 157 -10.69 30.45 -14.00
N GLU A 158 -9.90 31.16 -14.81
CA GLU A 158 -10.08 32.62 -14.95
C GLU A 158 -11.48 32.84 -15.53
N ILE A 159 -12.35 33.47 -14.73
CA ILE A 159 -13.62 34.06 -15.16
C ILE A 159 -13.34 35.45 -15.70
#